data_AF-A0A7S3Y264-F1
#
_entry.id   AF-A0A7S3Y264-F1
#
_cell.length_a   1.000
_cell.length_b   1.000
_cell.length_c   1.000
_cell.angle_alpha   90.00
_cell.angle_beta   90.00
_cell.angle_gamma   90.00
#
_symmetry.space_group_name_H-M   'P 1'
#
loop_
_entity.id
_entity.type
_entity.pdbx_description
1 polymer ?
#
loop_
_entity_poly.entity_id
_entity_poly.type
_entity_poly.pdbx_seq_one_letter_code
_entity_poly.pdbx_strand_id
1 'polypeptide(L)'
;LLTVASVNDHRQEDEPRLMARTPGAVLGDGEALRSLTASCTWHDQGWGNRKGQMLLRVCDRRGRARREFDLFGIAPHSESHAVFELTSPADLGAIQPGDTAAVYYRVGGGGGHSLSVRNFMLTVSTIGKEVPRARMPREEEAHRNVTAAYVVVGSGGARVRIGPGLDAPAVGELAAGTVVEVATPPPPEHAGHPLVRSGRRVRVLAPVAGWASRTTGDGTPILRAHSRAAVLHEEATAEARRGAEEEAKRAEERRRQEEEQAKRQRFREEVAQKMAAERGERTTAAAAAAPARAR
;
A
#
# COMPACT_ATOMS: atom_id res chain seq x y z
N LEU A 1 4.91 -10.01 2.63
CA LEU A 1 4.16 -8.96 1.89
C LEU A 1 4.17 -9.34 0.43
N LEU A 2 3.00 -9.34 -0.22
CA LEU A 2 2.88 -9.56 -1.66
C LEU A 2 2.08 -8.40 -2.26
N THR A 3 2.61 -7.77 -3.30
CA THR A 3 2.02 -6.58 -3.93
C THR A 3 1.92 -6.76 -5.44
N VAL A 4 0.86 -6.23 -6.02
CA VAL A 4 0.68 -6.14 -7.48
C VAL A 4 0.15 -4.75 -7.80
N ALA A 5 0.88 -4.02 -8.64
CA ALA A 5 0.55 -2.63 -8.96
C ALA A 5 -0.80 -2.53 -9.68
N SER A 6 -0.98 -3.29 -10.76
CA SER A 6 -2.23 -3.33 -11.50
C SER A 6 -2.40 -4.61 -12.30
N VAL A 7 -3.66 -4.97 -12.53
CA VAL A 7 -4.12 -5.97 -13.51
C VAL A 7 -5.27 -5.32 -14.26
N ASN A 8 -5.24 -5.38 -15.59
CA ASN A 8 -6.37 -5.03 -16.43
C ASN A 8 -6.50 -6.13 -17.47
N ASP A 9 -7.57 -6.94 -17.36
CA ASP A 9 -7.77 -8.10 -18.20
C ASP A 9 -9.18 -8.13 -18.78
N HIS A 10 -9.26 -8.45 -20.06
CA HIS A 10 -10.49 -8.52 -20.87
C HIS A 10 -10.73 -9.92 -21.44
N ARG A 11 -9.88 -10.89 -21.09
CA ARG A 11 -10.02 -12.28 -21.55
C ARG A 11 -11.21 -12.93 -20.86
N GLN A 12 -12.12 -13.44 -21.69
CA GLN A 12 -13.34 -14.11 -21.24
C GLN A 12 -13.06 -15.59 -21.05
N GLU A 13 -12.60 -15.92 -19.85
CA GLU A 13 -12.38 -17.29 -19.43
C GLU A 13 -13.10 -17.50 -18.10
N ASP A 14 -13.79 -18.64 -17.96
CA ASP A 14 -14.44 -19.02 -16.70
C ASP A 14 -13.42 -19.56 -15.68
N GLU A 15 -12.21 -19.89 -16.15
CA GLU A 15 -11.13 -20.41 -15.32
C GLU A 15 -10.36 -19.28 -14.60
N PRO A 16 -10.10 -19.40 -13.29
CA PRO A 16 -9.27 -18.44 -12.57
C PRO A 16 -7.84 -18.37 -13.09
N ARG A 17 -7.33 -17.16 -13.28
CA ARG A 17 -5.96 -16.88 -13.72
C ARG A 17 -5.08 -16.50 -12.53
N LEU A 18 -3.84 -16.97 -12.52
CA LEU A 18 -2.87 -16.61 -11.50
C LEU A 18 -2.51 -15.12 -11.62
N MET A 19 -2.73 -14.37 -10.55
CA MET A 19 -2.31 -12.98 -10.42
C MET A 19 -0.88 -12.90 -9.90
N ALA A 20 -0.62 -13.54 -8.76
CA ALA A 20 0.64 -13.49 -8.05
C ALA A 20 0.74 -14.65 -7.05
N ARG A 21 1.97 -15.00 -6.69
CA ARG A 21 2.27 -16.05 -5.70
C ARG A 21 3.34 -15.55 -4.75
N THR A 22 3.26 -15.94 -3.47
CA THR A 22 4.33 -15.68 -2.52
C THR A 22 5.62 -16.35 -3.00
N PRO A 23 6.79 -15.68 -2.93
CA PRO A 23 8.05 -16.26 -3.40
C PRO A 23 8.51 -17.48 -2.59
N GLY A 24 7.93 -17.68 -1.40
CA GLY A 24 8.16 -18.84 -0.56
C GLY A 24 6.95 -19.17 0.29
N ALA A 25 7.19 -19.94 1.35
CA ALA A 25 6.16 -20.31 2.31
C ALA A 25 5.53 -19.08 2.97
N VAL A 26 4.23 -19.16 3.25
CA VAL A 26 3.47 -18.14 4.01
C VAL A 26 3.95 -18.10 5.46
N LEU A 27 4.26 -19.27 6.02
CA LEU A 27 4.73 -19.46 7.39
C LEU A 27 6.05 -20.22 7.39
N GLY A 28 7.00 -19.72 8.17
CA GLY A 28 8.22 -20.46 8.52
C GLY A 28 7.96 -21.59 9.51
N ASP A 29 8.97 -22.44 9.70
CA ASP A 29 8.89 -23.51 10.70
C ASP A 29 8.75 -22.92 12.11
N GLY A 30 7.67 -23.30 12.80
CA GLY A 30 7.38 -22.82 14.14
C GLY A 30 6.69 -21.45 14.22
N GLU A 31 6.32 -20.85 13.09
CA GLU A 31 5.43 -19.69 13.08
C GLU A 31 3.96 -20.13 13.06
N ALA A 32 3.10 -19.34 13.69
CA ALA A 32 1.65 -19.44 13.55
C ALA A 32 1.12 -18.21 12.83
N LEU A 33 0.11 -18.38 11.97
CA LEU A 33 -0.55 -17.24 11.34
C LEU A 33 -1.42 -16.52 12.36
N ARG A 34 -1.23 -15.21 12.50
CA ARG A 34 -2.06 -14.35 13.35
C ARG A 34 -3.23 -13.78 12.58
N SER A 35 -2.94 -13.23 11.41
CA SER A 35 -3.94 -12.67 10.51
C SER A 35 -3.38 -12.60 9.10
N LEU A 36 -4.30 -12.61 8.13
CA LEU A 36 -4.00 -12.34 6.74
C LEU A 36 -4.97 -11.26 6.27
N THR A 37 -4.45 -10.20 5.66
CA THR A 37 -5.24 -9.08 5.17
C THR A 37 -4.94 -8.86 3.71
N ALA A 38 -5.97 -8.82 2.87
CA ALA A 38 -5.87 -8.43 1.48
C ALA A 38 -6.63 -7.12 1.25
N SER A 39 -6.10 -6.23 0.42
CA SER A 39 -6.82 -5.03 0.00
C SER A 39 -6.50 -4.68 -1.44
N CYS A 40 -7.44 -4.03 -2.13
CA CYS A 40 -7.23 -3.48 -3.47
C CYS A 40 -8.29 -2.45 -3.83
N THR A 41 -8.10 -1.79 -4.97
CA THR A 41 -9.12 -1.04 -5.67
C THR A 41 -9.49 -1.79 -6.95
N TRP A 42 -10.76 -2.12 -7.15
CA TRP A 42 -11.16 -3.00 -8.24
C TRP A 42 -12.56 -2.72 -8.78
N HIS A 43 -12.80 -3.13 -10.03
CA HIS A 43 -14.12 -3.17 -10.67
C HIS A 43 -14.16 -4.13 -11.86
N ASP A 44 -15.38 -4.57 -12.19
CA ASP A 44 -15.71 -5.35 -13.39
C ASP A 44 -16.55 -4.47 -14.35
N GLN A 45 -15.89 -4.00 -15.41
CA GLN A 45 -16.53 -3.27 -16.49
C GLN A 45 -17.28 -4.25 -17.38
N GLY A 46 -18.60 -4.06 -17.55
CA GLY A 46 -19.41 -4.88 -18.43
C GLY A 46 -20.86 -4.41 -18.47
N TRP A 47 -21.58 -4.75 -19.54
CA TRP A 47 -23.01 -4.50 -19.69
C TRP A 47 -23.76 -5.76 -19.23
N GLY A 48 -24.15 -5.84 -17.96
CA GLY A 48 -24.95 -6.97 -17.45
C GLY A 48 -24.48 -7.50 -16.10
N ASN A 49 -24.46 -8.82 -15.95
CA ASN A 49 -24.16 -9.46 -14.67
C ASN A 49 -22.68 -9.33 -14.31
N ARG A 50 -22.39 -8.86 -13.10
CA ARG A 50 -21.04 -8.82 -12.54
C ARG A 50 -20.51 -10.24 -12.31
N LYS A 51 -19.29 -10.53 -12.75
CA LYS A 51 -18.65 -11.85 -12.67
C LYS A 51 -17.21 -11.80 -12.19
N GLY A 52 -16.61 -10.61 -12.17
CA GLY A 52 -15.27 -10.40 -11.64
C GLY A 52 -15.11 -10.96 -10.22
N GLN A 53 -14.11 -11.80 -9.97
CA GLN A 53 -13.82 -12.36 -8.65
C GLN A 53 -12.33 -12.42 -8.38
N MET A 54 -11.96 -12.39 -7.09
CA MET A 54 -10.59 -12.63 -6.63
C MET A 54 -10.56 -13.71 -5.56
N LEU A 55 -9.61 -14.63 -5.72
CA LEU A 55 -9.50 -15.82 -4.89
C LEU A 55 -8.09 -15.90 -4.29
N LEU A 56 -8.00 -16.26 -3.02
CA LEU A 56 -6.74 -16.66 -2.39
C LEU A 56 -6.71 -18.18 -2.28
N ARG A 57 -5.76 -18.81 -2.94
CA ARG A 57 -5.54 -20.24 -2.89
C ARG A 57 -4.28 -20.55 -2.08
N VAL A 58 -4.46 -21.32 -1.01
CA VAL A 58 -3.36 -21.85 -0.21
C VAL A 58 -2.98 -23.21 -0.76
N CYS A 59 -1.72 -23.36 -1.13
CA CYS A 59 -1.18 -24.56 -1.76
C CYS A 59 -0.18 -25.25 -0.83
N ASP A 60 -0.18 -26.59 -0.82
CA ASP A 60 0.83 -27.37 -0.09
C ASP A 60 2.23 -27.25 -0.73
N ARG A 61 3.24 -27.86 -0.10
CA ARG A 61 4.64 -27.90 -0.61
C ARG A 61 4.78 -28.53 -2.00
N ARG A 62 3.78 -29.30 -2.47
CA ARG A 62 3.73 -29.92 -3.80
C ARG A 62 2.93 -29.07 -4.80
N GLY A 63 2.47 -27.88 -4.40
CA GLY A 63 1.68 -26.97 -5.23
C GLY A 63 0.20 -27.33 -5.34
N ARG A 64 -0.30 -28.31 -4.57
CA ARG A 64 -1.72 -28.72 -4.61
C ARG A 64 -2.56 -27.79 -3.77
N ALA A 65 -3.72 -27.36 -4.29
CA ALA A 65 -4.67 -26.53 -3.58
C ALA A 65 -5.20 -27.26 -2.33
N ARG A 66 -5.04 -26.64 -1.14
CA ARG A 66 -5.61 -27.14 0.12
C ARG A 66 -6.88 -26.40 0.49
N ARG A 67 -6.85 -25.08 0.33
CA ARG A 67 -7.94 -24.17 0.66
C ARG A 67 -8.01 -23.04 -0.36
N GLU A 68 -9.21 -22.52 -0.53
CA GLU A 68 -9.50 -21.37 -1.36
C GLU A 68 -10.44 -20.45 -0.58
N PHE A 69 -10.15 -19.16 -0.63
CA PHE A 69 -10.93 -18.11 0.01
C PHE A 69 -11.37 -17.11 -1.05
N ASP A 70 -12.67 -16.80 -1.07
CA ASP A 70 -13.16 -15.64 -1.79
C ASP A 70 -12.75 -14.39 -1.01
N LEU A 71 -11.94 -13.53 -1.64
CA LEU A 71 -11.42 -12.34 -0.98
C LEU A 71 -12.49 -11.25 -0.87
N PHE A 72 -13.19 -10.95 -1.95
CA PHE A 72 -13.99 -9.72 -2.05
C PHE A 72 -15.39 -9.93 -2.63
N GLY A 73 -15.78 -11.18 -2.90
CA GLY A 73 -17.04 -11.50 -3.57
C GLY A 73 -16.98 -11.21 -5.06
N ILE A 74 -18.10 -10.69 -5.59
CA ILE A 74 -18.24 -10.27 -6.98
C ILE A 74 -17.88 -8.77 -7.11
N ALA A 75 -17.05 -8.43 -8.09
CA ALA A 75 -16.58 -7.08 -8.34
C ALA A 75 -17.74 -6.13 -8.66
N PRO A 76 -17.76 -4.90 -8.11
CA PRO A 76 -18.73 -3.89 -8.50
C PRO A 76 -18.45 -3.36 -9.91
N HIS A 77 -19.45 -2.75 -10.55
CA HIS A 77 -19.28 -2.10 -11.84
C HIS A 77 -18.49 -0.80 -11.76
N SER A 78 -18.66 -0.07 -10.67
CA SER A 78 -17.89 1.14 -10.36
C SER A 78 -16.63 0.77 -9.58
N GLU A 79 -15.55 1.51 -9.80
CA GLU A 79 -14.33 1.39 -9.00
C GLU A 79 -14.64 1.46 -7.50
N SER A 80 -14.18 0.46 -6.75
CA SER A 80 -14.40 0.37 -5.30
C SER A 80 -13.18 -0.15 -4.58
N HIS A 81 -12.96 0.34 -3.36
CA HIS A 81 -11.92 -0.19 -2.48
C HIS A 81 -12.49 -1.34 -1.64
N ALA A 82 -11.78 -2.46 -1.60
CA ALA A 82 -12.17 -3.63 -0.83
C ALA A 82 -11.03 -4.08 0.10
N VAL A 83 -11.43 -4.56 1.28
CA VAL A 83 -10.54 -5.13 2.29
C VAL A 83 -11.12 -6.46 2.77
N PHE A 84 -10.25 -7.46 2.84
CA PHE A 84 -10.54 -8.79 3.34
C PHE A 84 -9.61 -9.08 4.51
N GLU A 85 -10.15 -9.60 5.60
CA GLU A 85 -9.37 -10.01 6.76
C GLU A 85 -9.73 -11.44 7.16
N LEU A 86 -8.73 -12.32 7.14
CA LEU A 86 -8.85 -13.67 7.66
C LEU A 86 -8.43 -13.68 9.12
N THR A 87 -9.41 -13.80 10.02
CA THR A 87 -9.21 -13.82 11.48
C THR A 87 -9.76 -15.08 12.16
N SER A 88 -10.55 -15.88 11.45
CA SER A 88 -11.15 -17.12 11.95
C SER A 88 -10.05 -18.12 12.36
N PRO A 89 -10.02 -18.58 13.63
CA PRO A 89 -9.02 -19.54 14.09
C PRO A 89 -8.99 -20.85 13.28
N ALA A 90 -10.16 -21.30 12.79
CA ALA A 90 -10.26 -22.50 11.97
C ALA A 90 -9.58 -22.32 10.61
N ASP A 91 -9.76 -21.16 9.98
CA ASP A 91 -9.17 -20.86 8.68
C ASP A 91 -7.67 -20.55 8.80
N LEU A 92 -7.28 -19.82 9.84
CA LEU A 92 -5.89 -19.57 10.18
C LEU A 92 -5.14 -20.88 10.45
N GLY A 93 -5.76 -21.80 11.21
CA GLY A 93 -5.21 -23.13 11.49
C GLY A 93 -5.13 -24.05 10.27
N ALA A 94 -5.86 -23.76 9.19
CA ALA A 94 -5.75 -24.54 7.96
C ALA A 94 -4.44 -24.28 7.20
N ILE A 95 -3.83 -23.11 7.40
CA ILE A 95 -2.57 -22.69 6.77
C ILE A 95 -1.40 -23.22 7.61
N GLN A 96 -0.57 -24.08 7.02
CA GLN A 96 0.48 -24.81 7.73
C GLN A 96 1.89 -24.35 7.31
N PRO A 97 2.92 -24.55 8.15
CA PRO A 97 4.31 -24.27 7.79
C PRO A 97 4.75 -24.94 6.48
N GLY A 98 5.27 -24.12 5.56
CA GLY A 98 5.65 -24.54 4.22
C GLY A 98 4.55 -24.46 3.15
N ASP A 99 3.31 -24.13 3.51
CA ASP A 99 2.27 -23.82 2.52
C ASP A 99 2.61 -22.50 1.80
N THR A 100 2.22 -22.37 0.53
CA THR A 100 2.37 -21.15 -0.27
C THR A 100 1.00 -20.51 -0.50
N ALA A 101 0.97 -19.18 -0.72
CA ALA A 101 -0.24 -18.46 -1.07
C ALA A 101 -0.16 -17.98 -2.53
N ALA A 102 -1.24 -18.17 -3.27
CA ALA A 102 -1.38 -17.69 -4.63
C ALA A 102 -2.72 -16.97 -4.78
N VAL A 103 -2.68 -15.76 -5.33
CA VAL A 103 -3.86 -14.95 -5.62
C VAL A 103 -4.25 -15.21 -7.06
N TYR A 104 -5.52 -15.52 -7.28
CA TYR A 104 -6.13 -15.72 -8.58
C TYR A 104 -7.22 -14.67 -8.80
N TYR A 105 -7.53 -14.40 -10.06
CA TYR A 105 -8.68 -13.60 -10.44
C TYR A 105 -9.44 -14.28 -11.57
N ARG A 106 -10.72 -13.93 -11.69
CA ARG A 106 -11.60 -14.38 -12.77
C ARG A 106 -12.32 -13.15 -13.31
N VAL A 107 -12.31 -12.97 -14.63
CA VAL A 107 -13.09 -11.90 -15.30
C VAL A 107 -14.55 -12.35 -15.44
N GLY A 108 -14.75 -13.62 -15.82
CA GLY A 108 -16.05 -14.21 -16.12
C GLY A 108 -16.33 -14.25 -17.62
N GLY A 109 -16.99 -15.31 -18.10
CA GLY A 109 -17.37 -15.42 -19.51
C GLY A 109 -18.52 -14.50 -19.92
N GLY A 110 -18.75 -14.37 -21.22
CA GLY A 110 -19.81 -13.50 -21.80
C GLY A 110 -19.29 -12.15 -22.29
N GLY A 111 -19.94 -11.59 -23.31
CA GLY A 111 -19.39 -10.48 -24.09
C GLY A 111 -19.21 -9.17 -23.31
N GLY A 112 -17.99 -8.62 -23.38
CA GLY A 112 -17.70 -7.22 -23.02
C GLY A 112 -17.25 -6.98 -21.58
N HIS A 113 -16.81 -8.02 -20.86
CA HIS A 113 -16.28 -7.89 -19.51
C HIS A 113 -14.79 -7.56 -19.46
N SER A 114 -14.38 -6.69 -18.54
CA SER A 114 -12.99 -6.55 -18.12
C SER A 114 -12.88 -6.35 -16.61
N LEU A 115 -11.89 -6.99 -16.00
CA LEU A 115 -11.57 -6.82 -14.59
C LEU A 115 -10.34 -5.91 -14.47
N SER A 116 -10.51 -4.80 -13.76
CA SER A 116 -9.42 -3.91 -13.40
C SER A 116 -9.18 -4.02 -11.89
N VAL A 117 -7.96 -4.39 -11.51
CA VAL A 117 -7.47 -4.43 -10.12
C VAL A 117 -6.27 -3.51 -10.00
N ARG A 118 -6.22 -2.70 -8.96
CA ARG A 118 -5.14 -1.73 -8.70
C ARG A 118 -4.73 -1.79 -7.23
N ASN A 119 -3.46 -1.51 -6.98
CA ASN A 119 -2.88 -1.40 -5.65
C ASN A 119 -3.20 -2.63 -4.78
N PHE A 120 -3.11 -3.83 -5.36
CA PHE A 120 -3.37 -5.04 -4.61
C PHE A 120 -2.24 -5.28 -3.61
N MET A 121 -2.61 -5.52 -2.36
CA MET A 121 -1.70 -5.80 -1.28
C MET A 121 -2.21 -6.98 -0.46
N LEU A 122 -1.31 -7.93 -0.19
CA LEU A 122 -1.53 -9.06 0.70
C LEU A 122 -0.50 -9.01 1.83
N THR A 123 -0.98 -8.78 3.04
CA THR A 123 -0.19 -8.71 4.26
C THR A 123 -0.43 -9.94 5.11
N VAL A 124 0.66 -10.55 5.56
CA VAL A 124 0.65 -11.75 6.40
C VAL A 124 1.28 -11.34 7.74
N SER A 125 0.55 -11.53 8.82
CA SER A 125 1.02 -11.27 10.19
C SER A 125 1.19 -12.60 10.90
N THR A 126 2.37 -12.86 11.46
CA THR A 126 2.70 -14.11 12.14
C THR A 126 2.96 -13.88 13.62
N ILE A 127 2.72 -14.92 14.42
CA ILE A 127 3.22 -15.06 15.78
C ILE A 127 4.38 -16.04 15.69
N GLY A 128 5.61 -15.55 15.84
CA GLY A 128 6.77 -16.42 15.96
C GLY A 128 6.68 -17.23 17.25
N LYS A 129 7.11 -18.50 17.22
CA LYS A 129 7.49 -19.17 18.46
C LYS A 129 8.52 -18.30 19.16
N GLU A 130 8.27 -17.97 20.42
CA GLU A 130 9.40 -17.68 21.31
C GLU A 130 10.29 -18.90 21.22
N VAL A 131 11.43 -18.77 20.55
CA VAL A 131 12.49 -19.78 20.64
C VAL A 131 12.72 -19.89 22.14
N PRO A 132 12.43 -21.05 22.77
CA PRO A 132 12.75 -21.23 24.17
C PRO A 132 14.21 -20.86 24.25
N ARG A 133 14.56 -19.79 24.98
CA ARG A 133 15.96 -19.45 25.17
C ARG A 133 16.55 -20.71 25.73
N ALA A 134 17.33 -21.43 24.91
CA ALA A 134 18.15 -22.51 25.40
C ALA A 134 18.82 -21.92 26.63
N ARG A 135 18.61 -22.55 27.80
CA ARG A 135 19.27 -22.12 29.03
C ARG A 135 20.74 -22.03 28.68
N MET A 136 21.22 -20.82 28.38
CA MET A 136 22.62 -20.61 28.14
C MET A 136 23.30 -21.02 29.45
N PRO A 137 24.39 -21.78 29.40
CA PRO A 137 25.15 -22.09 30.59
C PRO A 137 25.45 -20.77 31.33
N ARG A 138 25.17 -20.77 32.63
CA ARG A 138 25.18 -19.59 33.54
C ARG A 138 26.49 -18.80 33.54
N GLU A 139 27.55 -19.30 32.92
CA GLU A 139 28.89 -18.70 32.92
C GLU A 139 29.07 -17.61 31.85
N GLU A 140 28.27 -17.57 30.79
CA GLU A 140 28.41 -16.53 29.73
C GLU A 140 27.52 -15.29 29.94
N GLU A 141 26.65 -15.30 30.95
CA GLU A 141 25.74 -14.19 31.28
C GLU A 141 26.49 -13.02 31.97
N ALA A 142 27.73 -13.22 32.42
CA ALA A 142 28.54 -12.20 33.09
C ALA A 142 29.20 -11.18 32.14
N HIS A 143 29.34 -11.49 30.83
CA HIS A 143 30.08 -10.63 29.89
C HIS A 143 29.20 -9.87 28.88
N ARG A 144 27.87 -9.95 28.99
CA ARG A 144 26.94 -9.24 28.09
C ARG A 144 26.02 -8.26 28.82
N ASN A 145 26.61 -7.38 29.63
CA ASN A 145 26.01 -6.06 29.86
C ASN A 145 26.39 -5.13 28.70
N VAL A 146 25.85 -5.40 27.50
CA VAL A 146 25.86 -4.37 26.44
C VAL A 146 24.71 -3.42 26.72
N THR A 147 25.05 -2.31 27.36
CA THR A 147 24.19 -1.18 27.69
C THR A 147 23.63 -0.58 26.39
N ALA A 148 22.33 -0.77 26.13
CA ALA A 148 21.68 -0.17 24.98
C ALA A 148 21.52 1.35 25.22
N ALA A 149 22.23 2.17 24.45
CA ALA A 149 21.91 3.58 24.30
C ALA A 149 20.71 3.73 23.35
N TYR A 150 19.76 4.60 23.69
CA TYR A 150 18.67 4.97 22.80
C TYR A 150 18.62 6.48 22.63
N VAL A 151 18.50 6.91 21.38
CA VAL A 151 18.38 8.32 21.00
C VAL A 151 16.90 8.65 20.96
N VAL A 152 16.48 9.65 21.73
CA VAL A 152 15.11 10.18 21.69
C VAL A 152 15.15 11.48 20.89
N VAL A 153 14.51 11.48 19.72
CA VAL A 153 14.42 12.68 18.87
C VAL A 153 13.06 13.33 19.08
N GLY A 154 13.06 14.55 19.63
CA GLY A 154 11.87 15.37 19.78
C GLY A 154 11.94 16.64 18.92
N SER A 155 10.86 17.40 18.89
CA SER A 155 10.74 18.67 18.14
C SER A 155 11.74 19.76 18.55
N GLY A 156 12.45 19.58 19.68
CA GLY A 156 13.50 20.47 20.18
C GLY A 156 14.93 19.95 20.02
N GLY A 157 15.17 18.96 19.14
CA GLY A 157 16.49 18.36 18.91
C GLY A 157 16.65 16.95 19.48
N ALA A 158 17.72 16.26 19.08
CA ALA A 158 18.03 14.90 19.53
C ALA A 158 18.66 14.93 20.94
N ARG A 159 18.11 14.13 21.87
CA ARG A 159 18.70 13.91 23.19
C ARG A 159 19.14 12.46 23.31
N VAL A 160 20.42 12.25 23.62
CA VAL A 160 20.98 10.92 23.86
C VAL A 160 20.93 10.64 25.36
N ARG A 161 20.24 9.58 25.77
CA ARG A 161 20.28 9.09 27.15
C ARG A 161 21.15 7.85 27.21
N ILE A 162 22.24 7.96 27.97
CA ILE A 162 23.20 6.88 28.16
C ILE A 162 22.87 6.18 29.48
N GLY A 163 22.75 4.85 29.45
CA GLY A 163 22.55 4.06 30.66
C GLY A 163 23.80 4.04 31.55
N PRO A 164 23.67 3.70 32.85
CA PRO A 164 24.82 3.59 33.74
C PRO A 164 25.84 2.56 33.21
N GLY A 165 27.13 2.92 33.21
CA GLY A 165 28.24 2.02 32.83
C GLY A 165 28.92 2.30 31.49
N LEU A 166 28.87 3.53 30.97
CA LEU A 166 29.64 3.96 29.78
C LEU A 166 30.72 4.96 30.19
N ASP A 167 31.99 4.63 29.92
CA ASP A 167 33.14 5.45 30.31
C ASP A 167 33.27 6.69 29.41
N ALA A 168 33.72 7.81 30.01
CA ALA A 168 33.80 9.13 29.37
C ALA A 168 34.52 9.20 27.99
N PRO A 169 35.57 8.42 27.69
CA PRO A 169 36.22 8.46 26.38
C PRO A 169 35.31 8.01 25.23
N ALA A 170 34.42 7.03 25.47
CA ALA A 170 33.49 6.52 24.47
C ALA A 170 32.37 7.52 24.13
N VAL A 171 32.11 8.49 25.02
CA VAL A 171 31.12 9.55 24.83
C VAL A 171 31.68 10.68 23.94
N GLY A 172 32.99 10.91 23.99
CA GLY A 172 33.67 11.96 23.20
C GLY A 172 33.66 11.70 21.70
N GLU A 173 33.81 10.45 21.26
CA GLU A 173 33.76 10.09 19.83
C GLU A 173 32.33 10.11 19.26
N LEU A 174 31.29 9.90 20.09
CA LEU A 174 29.89 9.94 19.68
C LEU A 174 29.30 11.36 19.59
N ALA A 175 29.96 12.36 20.17
CA ALA A 175 29.43 13.72 20.37
C ALA A 175 29.98 14.79 19.40
N ALA A 176 30.75 14.41 18.37
CA ALA A 176 31.24 15.36 17.38
C ALA A 176 30.07 16.02 16.62
N GLY A 177 29.70 17.24 17.04
CA GLY A 177 28.65 18.06 16.44
C GLY A 177 27.28 18.03 17.15
N THR A 178 27.13 17.40 18.32
CA THR A 178 25.85 17.39 19.08
C THR A 178 26.06 17.90 20.50
N VAL A 179 25.21 18.83 20.96
CA VAL A 179 25.22 19.31 22.35
C VAL A 179 24.70 18.20 23.27
N VAL A 180 25.57 17.68 24.14
CA VAL A 180 25.23 16.65 25.12
C VAL A 180 25.12 17.29 26.50
N GLU A 181 23.90 17.36 27.06
CA GLU A 181 23.71 17.64 28.47
C GLU A 181 23.71 16.34 29.26
N VAL A 182 24.68 16.18 30.16
CA VAL A 182 24.76 15.05 31.08
C VAL A 182 23.98 15.41 32.34
N ALA A 183 22.78 14.84 32.50
CA ALA A 183 22.03 14.98 33.74
C ALA A 183 22.58 14.01 34.81
N THR A 184 23.16 14.54 35.87
CA THR A 184 23.53 13.76 37.06
C THR A 184 22.28 13.35 37.84
N PRO A 185 22.18 12.09 38.32
CA PRO A 185 21.06 11.71 39.18
C PRO A 185 21.12 12.47 40.51
N PRO A 186 19.98 12.82 41.11
CA PRO A 186 19.94 13.45 42.42
C PRO A 186 20.47 12.49 43.51
N PRO A 187 21.03 13.03 44.61
CA PRO A 187 21.57 12.22 45.70
C PRO A 187 20.49 11.35 46.38
N PRO A 188 20.89 10.20 46.95
CA PRO A 188 19.95 9.20 47.45
C PRO A 188 19.47 9.57 48.86
N GLU A 189 18.55 10.54 48.97
CA GLU A 189 17.94 10.86 50.27
C GLU A 189 16.43 10.60 50.34
N HIS A 190 15.77 10.21 49.24
CA HIS A 190 14.33 9.94 49.21
C HIS A 190 13.93 8.69 48.40
N ALA A 191 14.53 7.54 48.71
CA ALA A 191 14.11 6.26 48.15
C ALA A 191 13.04 5.59 49.03
N GLY A 192 11.78 5.96 48.83
CA GLY A 192 10.67 5.41 49.60
C GLY A 192 9.34 5.39 48.88
N HIS A 193 9.24 4.89 47.64
CA HIS A 193 8.00 4.33 47.08
C HIS A 193 8.30 3.46 45.83
N PRO A 194 7.66 2.28 45.65
CA PRO A 194 7.87 1.43 44.49
C PRO A 194 7.07 1.93 43.28
N LEU A 195 7.76 2.36 42.23
CA LEU A 195 7.18 2.62 40.91
C LEU A 195 7.09 1.31 40.11
N VAL A 196 5.86 0.86 39.85
CA VAL A 196 5.56 -0.21 38.90
C VAL A 196 5.96 0.23 37.50
N ARG A 197 6.99 -0.40 36.92
CA ARG A 197 7.43 -0.17 35.52
C ARG A 197 6.82 -1.23 34.60
N SER A 198 5.84 -0.85 33.78
CA SER A 198 5.44 -1.63 32.61
C SER A 198 6.41 -1.35 31.45
N GLY A 199 7.34 -2.28 31.24
CA GLY A 199 8.37 -2.16 30.20
C GLY A 199 7.85 -2.52 28.80
N ARG A 200 7.42 -1.52 28.03
CA ARG A 200 7.30 -1.62 26.55
C ARG A 200 8.69 -1.45 25.95
N ARG A 201 9.23 -2.47 25.27
CA ARG A 201 10.49 -2.36 24.50
C ARG A 201 10.15 -2.19 23.02
N VAL A 202 10.59 -1.09 22.41
CA VAL A 202 10.64 -0.92 20.96
C VAL A 202 12.11 -1.02 20.56
N ARG A 203 12.45 -1.99 19.71
CA ARG A 203 13.78 -2.10 19.08
C ARG A 203 13.70 -1.43 17.72
N VAL A 204 14.48 -0.37 17.51
CA VAL A 204 14.76 0.16 16.17
C VAL A 204 16.20 -0.24 15.85
N LEU A 205 16.38 -1.21 14.97
CA LEU A 205 17.66 -1.50 14.33
C LEU A 205 17.60 -0.87 12.95
N ALA A 206 18.42 0.15 12.70
CA ALA A 206 18.69 0.63 11.36
C ALA A 206 20.20 0.53 11.11
N PRO A 207 20.66 -0.21 10.08
CA PRO A 207 22.03 -0.09 9.62
C PRO A 207 22.17 1.24 8.86
N VAL A 208 23.16 2.04 9.21
CA VAL A 208 23.57 3.20 8.40
C VAL A 208 24.48 2.64 7.29
N ALA A 209 23.91 2.37 6.13
CA ALA A 209 24.66 1.98 4.94
C ALA A 209 24.90 3.19 4.03
N GLY A 210 26.15 3.34 3.57
CA GLY A 210 26.52 4.17 2.42
C GLY A 210 27.15 5.52 2.75
N TRP A 211 28.45 5.54 3.04
CA TRP A 211 29.24 6.78 3.05
C TRP A 211 29.95 6.89 1.69
N ALA A 212 29.55 7.85 0.86
CA ALA A 212 30.28 8.21 -0.35
C ALA A 212 31.22 9.39 -0.03
N SER A 213 32.52 9.13 -0.03
CA SER A 213 33.54 10.16 0.17
C SER A 213 33.76 10.94 -1.13
N ARG A 214 33.53 12.27 -1.09
CA ARG A 214 34.16 13.20 -2.04
C ARG A 214 35.09 14.11 -1.25
N THR A 215 36.31 14.24 -1.74
CA THR A 215 37.31 15.19 -1.22
C THR A 215 37.25 16.48 -2.03
N THR A 216 37.46 17.62 -1.36
CA THR A 216 37.82 18.87 -2.04
C THR A 216 39.24 18.80 -2.60
N GLY A 217 39.61 19.74 -3.48
CA GLY A 217 40.93 19.79 -4.11
C GLY A 217 42.11 19.98 -3.14
N ASP A 218 41.85 20.27 -1.87
CA ASP A 218 42.84 20.35 -0.78
C ASP A 218 42.91 19.08 0.09
N GLY A 219 42.16 18.02 -0.28
CA GLY A 219 42.14 16.76 0.46
C GLY A 219 41.20 16.76 1.67
N THR A 220 40.45 17.83 1.93
CA THR A 220 39.49 17.86 3.03
C THR A 220 38.24 17.02 2.70
N PRO A 221 37.86 16.03 3.52
CA PRO A 221 36.65 15.25 3.29
C PRO A 221 35.40 16.09 3.54
N ILE A 222 34.55 16.28 2.52
CA ILE A 222 33.24 16.88 2.72
C ILE A 222 32.29 15.80 3.25
N LEU A 223 32.09 15.78 4.57
CA LEU A 223 31.03 14.99 5.21
C LEU A 223 29.69 15.72 5.06
N ARG A 224 28.99 15.51 3.95
CA ARG A 224 27.55 15.83 3.89
C ARG A 224 26.78 14.65 4.46
N ALA A 225 26.44 14.73 5.75
CA ALA A 225 25.40 13.91 6.31
C ALA A 225 24.06 14.32 5.66
N HIS A 226 23.70 13.69 4.54
CA HIS A 226 22.31 13.68 4.11
C HIS A 226 21.56 12.87 5.16
N SER A 227 20.98 13.56 6.13
CA SER A 227 20.12 12.92 7.10
C SER A 227 19.04 12.17 6.31
N ARG A 228 18.74 10.93 6.71
CA ARG A 228 17.67 10.13 6.09
C ARG A 228 16.34 10.90 6.02
N ALA A 229 16.14 11.86 6.94
CA ALA A 229 15.03 12.79 6.93
C ALA A 229 14.99 13.71 5.68
N ALA A 230 16.14 14.20 5.20
CA ALA A 230 16.21 15.01 3.98
C ALA A 230 15.83 14.20 2.73
N VAL A 231 16.32 12.96 2.63
CA VAL A 231 15.97 12.05 1.51
C VAL A 231 14.47 11.73 1.53
N LEU A 232 13.91 11.40 2.69
CA LEU A 232 12.47 11.13 2.82
C LEU A 232 11.61 12.36 2.50
N HIS A 233 12.08 13.57 2.82
CA HIS A 233 11.38 14.81 2.48
C HIS A 233 11.42 15.08 0.97
N GLU A 234 12.54 14.84 0.29
CA GLU A 234 12.65 14.94 -1.16
C GLU A 234 11.76 13.91 -1.88
N GLU A 235 11.70 12.67 -1.38
CA GLU A 235 10.83 11.62 -1.93
C GLU A 235 9.35 11.99 -1.76
N ALA A 236 8.94 12.43 -0.57
CA ALA A 236 7.56 12.85 -0.30
C ALA A 236 7.14 14.05 -1.17
N THR A 237 8.04 15.02 -1.38
CA THR A 237 7.75 16.17 -2.26
C THR A 237 7.70 15.77 -3.73
N ALA A 238 8.50 14.79 -4.18
CA ALA A 238 8.43 14.25 -5.53
C ALA A 238 7.12 13.47 -5.79
N GLU A 239 6.64 12.70 -4.80
CA GLU A 239 5.34 12.02 -4.87
C GLU A 239 4.18 13.01 -4.93
N ALA A 240 4.19 14.05 -4.10
CA ALA A 240 3.17 15.10 -4.13
C ALA A 240 3.11 15.81 -5.50
N ARG A 241 4.27 16.09 -6.12
CA ARG A 241 4.33 16.68 -7.47
C ARG A 241 3.76 15.75 -8.53
N ARG A 242 4.05 14.45 -8.47
CA ARG A 242 3.48 13.46 -9.40
C ARG A 242 1.96 13.36 -9.25
N GLY A 243 1.45 13.35 -8.03
CA GLY A 243 0.01 13.36 -7.76
C GLY A 243 -0.68 14.59 -8.34
N ALA A 244 -0.11 15.78 -8.14
CA ALA A 244 -0.64 17.03 -8.68
C ALA A 244 -0.62 17.06 -10.22
N GLU A 245 0.44 16.53 -10.85
CA GLU A 245 0.53 16.45 -12.32
C GLU A 245 -0.51 15.48 -12.91
N GLU A 246 -0.73 14.33 -12.27
CA GLU A 246 -1.78 13.39 -12.69
C GLU A 246 -3.19 13.99 -12.54
N GLU A 247 -3.45 14.72 -11.45
CA GLU A 247 -4.73 15.39 -11.23
C GLU A 247 -4.98 16.47 -12.28
N ALA A 248 -3.95 17.25 -12.64
CA ALA A 248 -4.03 18.25 -13.70
C ALA A 248 -4.34 17.61 -15.06
N LYS A 249 -3.69 16.49 -15.41
CA LYS A 249 -3.99 15.74 -16.65
C LYS A 249 -5.43 15.24 -16.69
N ARG A 250 -5.95 14.69 -15.58
CA ARG A 250 -7.35 14.25 -15.48
C ARG A 250 -8.34 15.41 -15.61
N ALA A 251 -8.02 16.57 -15.05
CA ALA A 251 -8.85 17.77 -15.18
C ALA A 251 -8.91 18.29 -16.63
N GLU A 252 -7.77 18.27 -17.33
CA GLU A 252 -7.71 18.66 -18.75
C GLU A 252 -8.52 17.68 -19.64
N GLU A 253 -8.41 16.37 -19.39
CA GLU A 253 -9.18 15.36 -20.12
C GLU A 253 -10.69 15.52 -19.91
N ARG A 254 -11.14 15.79 -18.68
CA ARG A 254 -12.56 16.10 -18.40
C ARG A 254 -13.04 17.32 -19.17
N ARG A 255 -12.27 18.40 -19.18
CA ARG A 255 -12.61 19.62 -19.95
C ARG A 255 -12.74 19.32 -21.44
N ARG A 256 -11.86 18.48 -21.99
CA ARG A 256 -11.92 18.05 -23.40
C ARG A 256 -13.18 17.23 -23.69
N GLN A 257 -13.56 16.31 -22.79
CA GLN A 257 -14.78 15.52 -22.92
C GLN A 257 -16.04 16.39 -22.85
N GLU A 258 -16.10 17.35 -21.93
CA GLU A 258 -17.21 18.31 -21.82
C GLU A 258 -17.34 19.17 -23.09
N GLU A 259 -16.22 19.64 -23.65
CA GLU A 259 -16.22 20.40 -24.90
C GLU A 259 -16.71 19.54 -26.09
N GLU A 260 -16.30 18.28 -26.17
CA GLU A 260 -16.78 17.36 -27.21
C GLU A 260 -18.28 17.06 -27.06
N GLN A 261 -18.75 16.87 -25.83
CA GLN A 261 -20.18 16.69 -25.54
C GLN A 261 -20.99 17.93 -25.94
N ALA A 262 -20.50 19.13 -25.61
CA ALA A 262 -21.14 20.38 -26.01
C ALA A 262 -21.18 20.55 -27.54
N LYS A 263 -20.11 20.19 -28.25
CA LYS A 263 -20.07 20.17 -29.72
C LYS A 263 -21.10 19.20 -30.32
N ARG A 264 -21.18 17.97 -29.77
CA ARG A 264 -22.18 16.98 -30.18
C ARG A 264 -23.61 17.44 -29.92
N GLN A 265 -23.86 18.12 -28.80
CA GLN A 265 -25.17 18.67 -28.48
C GLN A 265 -25.57 19.77 -29.46
N ARG A 266 -24.68 20.74 -29.73
CA ARG A 266 -24.94 21.81 -30.72
C ARG A 266 -25.24 21.24 -32.11
N PHE A 267 -24.48 20.25 -32.55
CA PHE A 267 -24.73 19.58 -33.83
C PHE A 267 -26.11 18.90 -33.87
N ARG A 268 -26.53 18.24 -32.78
CA ARG A 268 -27.87 17.65 -32.68
C ARG A 268 -28.97 18.71 -32.75
N GLU A 269 -28.80 19.84 -32.07
CA GLU A 269 -29.74 20.95 -32.09
C GLU A 269 -29.85 21.57 -33.50
N GLU A 270 -28.73 21.76 -34.20
CA GLU A 270 -28.70 22.24 -35.58
C GLU A 270 -29.43 21.30 -36.55
N VAL A 271 -29.17 20.00 -36.46
CA VAL A 271 -29.88 18.98 -37.26
C VAL A 271 -31.37 19.00 -36.94
N ALA A 272 -31.77 19.10 -35.67
CA ALA A 272 -33.17 19.17 -35.28
C ALA A 272 -33.87 20.42 -35.84
N GLN A 273 -33.21 21.58 -35.81
CA GLN A 273 -33.73 22.83 -36.39
C GLN A 273 -33.90 22.71 -37.90
N LYS A 274 -32.91 22.14 -38.61
CA LYS A 274 -33.00 21.92 -40.06
C LYS A 274 -34.16 20.99 -40.42
N MET A 275 -34.33 19.89 -39.69
CA MET A 275 -35.45 18.96 -39.89
C MET A 275 -36.81 19.60 -39.60
N ALA A 276 -36.89 20.51 -38.62
CA ALA A 276 -38.11 21.25 -38.33
C ALA A 276 -38.47 22.25 -39.44
N ALA A 277 -37.47 22.95 -40.00
CA ALA A 277 -37.65 23.84 -41.14
C ALA A 277 -38.14 23.09 -42.38
N GLU A 278 -37.52 21.97 -42.74
CA GLU A 278 -37.93 21.14 -43.88
C GLU A 278 -39.36 20.59 -43.73
N ARG A 279 -39.77 20.25 -42.49
CA ARG A 279 -41.17 19.86 -42.22
C ARG A 279 -42.15 21.01 -42.42
N GLY A 280 -41.81 22.21 -41.95
CA GLY A 280 -42.62 23.41 -42.14
C GLY A 280 -42.86 23.71 -43.62
N GLU A 281 -41.80 23.66 -44.43
CA GLU A 281 -41.88 23.85 -45.89
C GLU A 281 -42.76 22.81 -46.59
N ARG A 282 -42.69 21.53 -46.16
CA ARG A 282 -43.58 20.49 -46.71
C ARG A 282 -45.05 20.73 -46.36
N THR A 283 -45.33 21.20 -45.15
CA THR A 283 -46.71 21.49 -44.74
C THR A 283 -47.32 22.68 -45.47
N THR A 284 -46.54 23.73 -45.72
CA THR A 284 -47.01 24.89 -46.49
C THR A 284 -47.21 24.54 -47.96
N ALA A 285 -46.30 23.76 -48.56
CA ALA A 285 -46.46 23.25 -49.92
C ALA A 285 -47.70 22.33 -50.05
N ALA A 286 -47.94 21.44 -49.08
CA ALA A 286 -49.12 20.58 -49.07
C ALA A 286 -50.42 21.37 -48.90
N ALA A 287 -50.44 22.42 -48.05
CA ALA A 287 -51.60 23.29 -47.89
C ALA A 287 -51.89 24.10 -49.17
N ALA A 288 -50.87 24.58 -49.87
CA ALA A 288 -51.03 25.30 -51.14
C ALA A 288 -51.50 24.39 -52.30
N ALA A 289 -51.13 23.11 -52.27
CA ALA A 289 -51.54 22.12 -53.28
C ALA A 289 -52.93 21.50 -53.03
N ALA A 290 -53.58 21.80 -51.90
CA ALA A 290 -54.92 21.32 -51.62
C ALA A 290 -55.91 21.98 -52.62
N PRO A 291 -56.53 21.22 -53.54
CA PRO A 291 -57.43 21.79 -54.52
C PRO A 291 -58.64 22.38 -53.81
N ALA A 292 -59.06 23.58 -54.23
CA ALA A 292 -60.29 24.24 -53.80
C ALA A 292 -61.52 23.41 -54.24
N ARG A 293 -61.74 22.26 -53.62
CA ARG A 293 -62.93 21.42 -53.76
C ARG A 293 -63.97 21.90 -52.76
N ALA A 294 -64.50 23.09 -53.02
CA ALA A 294 -65.74 23.56 -52.42
C ALA A 294 -66.38 24.57 -53.38
N ARG A 295 -67.05 24.03 -54.40
CA ARG A 295 -68.22 24.62 -55.06
C ARG A 295 -69.20 23.50 -55.33
#